data_AF-A0A0M1P4G1-F1
#
_entry.id   AF-A0A0M1P4G1-F1
#
_cell.length_a   1.000
_cell.length_b   1.000
_cell.length_c   1.000
_cell.angle_alpha   90.00
_cell.angle_beta   90.00
_cell.angle_gamma   90.00
#
_symmetry.space_group_name_H-M   'P 1'
#
loop_
_entity.id
_entity.type
_entity.pdbx_description
1 polymer ?
#
loop_
_entity_poly.entity_id
_entity_poly.type
_entity_poly.pdbx_seq_one_letter_code
_entity_poly.pdbx_strand_id
1 'polypeptide(L)'
;MKQNKAEDFNSSHKSSCSDANDGFDKKYRKGLLVFRQERNLARQGTMRLRSVGGLLLLLVFIAAQVSVGNEKQQTAGGMEPITETIRAQGITEEGMLSVIPLMKENMQQLGAPSCFGLDTDLSITGDYIVQYRSKNATNELATLKDMTFIQPTDDPVQMIRLSFHEADVFILAPQYRDCHGIEIYAFAVNQGTGHAVQLQFQDESLISNTSYYRPGSIPLVKNNRLVLESTEGPGGEGSPNYKPIRLYQLDLENAVMILAN
;
A
#
# COMPACT_ATOMS: atom_id res chain seq x y z
N MET A 1 -8.46 54.71 37.13
CA MET A 1 -7.54 55.86 37.16
C MET A 1 -6.97 55.94 38.58
N LYS A 2 -5.62 55.98 38.73
CA LYS A 2 -4.83 56.00 39.98
C LYS A 2 -4.80 54.67 40.78
N GLN A 3 -3.69 54.19 41.35
CA GLN A 3 -2.25 54.41 41.18
C GLN A 3 -1.54 53.28 41.96
N ASN A 4 -0.32 52.96 41.52
CA ASN A 4 0.59 51.92 41.99
C ASN A 4 0.83 51.82 43.51
N LYS A 5 1.10 50.60 43.99
CA LYS A 5 2.13 50.38 45.03
C LYS A 5 2.86 49.07 44.79
N ALA A 6 4.16 49.19 44.53
CA ALA A 6 5.14 48.13 44.48
C ALA A 6 5.61 47.82 45.90
N GLU A 7 5.82 46.53 46.21
CA GLU A 7 6.81 46.09 47.20
C GLU A 7 7.51 44.84 46.66
N ASP A 8 8.82 45.01 46.50
CA ASP A 8 9.82 44.00 46.18
C ASP A 8 9.97 43.01 47.35
N PHE A 9 10.14 41.72 47.03
CA PHE A 9 11.04 40.87 47.81
C PHE A 9 11.81 39.91 46.88
N ASN A 10 13.11 39.97 47.07
CA ASN A 10 14.19 39.42 46.26
C ASN A 10 14.61 38.02 46.76
N SER A 11 15.49 37.36 46.00
CA SER A 11 16.29 36.15 46.30
C SER A 11 15.74 34.84 45.68
N SER A 12 16.17 34.46 44.48
CA SER A 12 17.47 33.87 44.08
C SER A 12 17.55 32.34 44.25
N HIS A 13 17.43 31.62 43.13
CA HIS A 13 18.37 30.53 42.79
C HIS A 13 18.35 30.20 41.29
N LYS A 14 19.42 30.68 40.63
CA LYS A 14 20.24 30.04 39.58
C LYS A 14 19.56 29.47 38.34
N SER A 15 19.71 30.26 37.28
CA SER A 15 19.92 29.85 35.90
C SER A 15 21.26 29.10 35.71
N SER A 16 21.36 28.49 34.51
CA SER A 16 22.57 28.06 33.79
C SER A 16 22.90 26.56 33.83
N CYS A 17 22.66 25.91 32.69
CA CYS A 17 23.77 25.31 31.94
C CYS A 17 23.55 25.62 30.45
N SER A 18 24.28 26.64 29.99
CA SER A 18 24.67 26.86 28.60
C SER A 18 25.93 26.04 28.28
N ASP A 19 25.99 25.58 27.03
CA ASP A 19 27.16 25.40 26.17
C ASP A 19 28.34 24.54 26.63
N ALA A 20 28.55 23.45 25.89
CA ALA A 20 29.88 22.98 25.52
C ALA A 20 29.91 22.72 24.00
N ASN A 21 30.53 23.66 23.29
CA ASN A 21 31.08 23.48 21.96
C ASN A 21 32.13 22.34 21.97
N ASP A 22 32.23 21.62 20.86
CA ASP A 22 33.27 21.84 19.83
C ASP A 22 33.86 20.54 19.28
N GLY A 23 34.04 20.55 17.96
CA GLY A 23 35.00 19.70 17.27
C GLY A 23 34.51 18.35 16.76
N PHE A 24 33.87 18.32 15.58
CA PHE A 24 34.31 17.35 14.57
C PHE A 24 34.22 17.92 13.16
N ASP A 25 35.26 17.58 12.43
CA ASP A 25 35.90 18.37 11.39
C ASP A 25 35.28 18.18 10.01
N LYS A 26 35.47 19.22 9.19
CA LYS A 26 35.22 19.26 7.76
C LYS A 26 36.02 18.18 7.03
N LYS A 27 35.34 17.24 6.39
CA LYS A 27 35.72 16.71 5.06
C LYS A 27 34.64 15.73 4.63
N TYR A 28 33.98 16.02 3.51
CA TYR A 28 33.60 15.11 2.42
C TYR A 28 32.58 15.84 1.54
N ARG A 29 33.10 16.79 0.73
CA ARG A 29 32.50 17.15 -0.56
C ARG A 29 33.07 16.19 -1.61
N LYS A 30 32.19 15.53 -2.36
CA LYS A 30 32.24 15.23 -3.81
C LYS A 30 31.55 13.91 -4.11
N GLY A 31 30.59 13.92 -5.03
CA GLY A 31 30.08 12.68 -5.64
C GLY A 31 28.63 12.74 -6.13
N LEU A 32 28.27 13.77 -6.89
CA LEU A 32 27.07 13.75 -7.73
C LEU A 32 27.30 12.75 -8.88
N LEU A 33 26.59 11.62 -8.87
CA LEU A 33 26.54 10.71 -10.02
C LEU A 33 25.07 10.42 -10.37
N VAL A 34 24.64 11.09 -11.43
CA VAL A 34 23.38 10.92 -12.14
C VAL A 34 23.42 9.57 -12.85
N PHE A 35 22.61 8.60 -12.40
CA PHE A 35 22.34 7.40 -13.20
C PHE A 35 21.19 7.69 -14.18
N ARG A 36 21.60 8.03 -15.40
CA ARG A 36 20.77 8.07 -16.61
C ARG A 36 20.68 6.65 -17.16
N GLN A 37 19.54 5.99 -16.99
CA GLN A 37 19.27 4.70 -17.64
C GLN A 37 18.47 4.94 -18.92
N GLU A 38 19.13 4.71 -20.06
CA GLU A 38 18.55 4.87 -21.39
C GLU A 38 17.60 3.70 -21.71
N ARG A 39 16.39 4.05 -22.15
CA ARG A 39 15.41 3.14 -22.73
C ARG A 39 15.78 2.87 -24.18
N ASN A 40 16.07 1.62 -24.51
CA ASN A 40 16.17 1.16 -25.91
C ASN A 40 14.75 0.87 -26.44
N LEU A 41 14.28 1.75 -27.33
CA LEU A 41 13.19 1.51 -28.26
C LEU A 41 13.77 0.90 -29.54
N ALA A 42 13.35 -0.30 -29.89
CA ALA A 42 13.60 -0.86 -31.21
C ALA A 42 12.33 -1.48 -31.82
N ARG A 43 11.78 -0.70 -32.76
CA ARG A 43 11.23 -1.08 -34.06
C ARG A 43 10.01 -2.01 -34.15
N GLN A 44 8.93 -1.34 -34.55
CA GLN A 44 7.84 -1.82 -35.38
C GLN A 44 8.29 -2.73 -36.54
N GLY A 45 7.51 -3.78 -36.79
CA GLY A 45 7.53 -4.57 -38.01
C GLY A 45 6.13 -5.10 -38.30
N THR A 46 5.38 -4.39 -39.13
CA THR A 46 4.11 -4.85 -39.72
C THR A 46 4.39 -5.89 -40.80
N MET A 47 3.69 -7.03 -40.78
CA MET A 47 3.47 -7.79 -42.00
C MET A 47 2.11 -8.48 -41.98
N ARG A 48 1.25 -8.06 -42.91
CA ARG A 48 0.05 -8.78 -43.34
C ARG A 48 0.49 -10.01 -44.13
N LEU A 49 -0.15 -11.16 -43.92
CA LEU A 49 -0.32 -12.15 -44.97
C LEU A 49 -1.66 -12.87 -44.84
N ARG A 50 -2.21 -13.20 -46.00
CA ARG A 50 -3.60 -13.47 -46.32
C ARG A 50 -4.07 -14.88 -45.93
N SER A 51 -5.36 -14.95 -45.63
CA SER A 51 -6.29 -16.05 -45.94
C SER A 51 -5.93 -16.85 -47.21
N VAL A 52 -6.00 -18.18 -47.15
CA VAL A 52 -6.94 -19.06 -47.90
C VAL A 52 -6.55 -20.52 -47.59
N GLY A 53 -7.53 -21.35 -47.26
CA GLY A 53 -7.49 -22.79 -47.61
C GLY A 53 -7.78 -23.74 -46.46
N GLY A 54 -8.72 -24.66 -46.69
CA GLY A 54 -8.72 -25.94 -45.97
C GLY A 54 -10.05 -26.37 -45.37
N LEU A 55 -11.06 -26.58 -46.21
CA LEU A 55 -12.18 -27.47 -45.95
C LEU A 55 -11.65 -28.89 -45.64
N LEU A 56 -12.01 -29.48 -44.48
CA LEU A 56 -12.38 -30.90 -44.43
C LEU A 56 -13.08 -31.26 -43.10
N LEU A 57 -14.34 -31.70 -43.23
CA LEU A 57 -15.05 -32.54 -42.27
C LEU A 57 -14.26 -33.84 -42.03
N LEU A 58 -14.24 -34.34 -40.80
CA LEU A 58 -14.67 -35.72 -40.53
C LEU A 58 -15.01 -35.92 -39.04
N LEU A 59 -16.30 -36.21 -38.80
CA LEU A 59 -16.81 -36.80 -37.57
C LEU A 59 -16.42 -38.28 -37.55
N VAL A 60 -15.79 -38.75 -36.47
CA VAL A 60 -15.78 -40.17 -36.11
C VAL A 60 -16.09 -40.28 -34.62
N PHE A 61 -17.29 -40.81 -34.34
CA PHE A 61 -17.70 -41.33 -33.05
C PHE A 61 -16.87 -42.56 -32.71
N ILE A 62 -16.26 -42.60 -31.52
CA ILE A 62 -15.97 -43.86 -30.83
C ILE A 62 -16.55 -43.78 -29.43
N ALA A 63 -17.71 -44.41 -29.28
CA ALA A 63 -18.26 -44.84 -28.01
C ALA A 63 -17.85 -46.31 -27.80
N ALA A 64 -17.11 -46.59 -26.73
CA ALA A 64 -16.95 -47.91 -26.12
C ALA A 64 -16.59 -47.65 -24.64
N GLN A 65 -17.57 -47.72 -23.73
CA GLN A 65 -17.92 -48.92 -22.94
C GLN A 65 -16.79 -49.37 -21.98
N VAL A 66 -17.00 -49.00 -20.71
CA VAL A 66 -16.83 -49.79 -19.47
C VAL A 66 -15.61 -50.70 -19.36
N SER A 67 -14.70 -50.33 -18.45
CA SER A 67 -14.02 -51.32 -17.60
C SER A 67 -14.09 -50.85 -16.15
N VAL A 68 -14.87 -51.58 -15.37
CA VAL A 68 -14.92 -51.53 -13.90
C VAL A 68 -13.61 -52.16 -13.41
N GLY A 69 -12.66 -51.30 -13.04
CA GLY A 69 -11.44 -51.69 -12.35
C GLY A 69 -11.52 -51.27 -10.89
N ASN A 70 -11.65 -52.26 -10.00
CA ASN A 70 -11.46 -52.12 -8.56
C ASN A 70 -10.02 -51.67 -8.27
N GLU A 71 -9.79 -50.37 -8.12
CA GLU A 71 -8.57 -49.88 -7.48
C GLU A 71 -8.89 -49.42 -6.06
N LYS A 72 -8.24 -50.10 -5.13
CA LYS A 72 -8.23 -49.78 -3.70
C LYS A 72 -7.88 -48.30 -3.56
N GLN A 73 -8.77 -47.54 -2.94
CA GLN A 73 -8.46 -46.23 -2.37
C GLN A 73 -7.29 -46.39 -1.40
N GLN A 74 -6.08 -46.18 -1.90
CA GLN A 74 -5.01 -45.65 -1.08
C GLN A 74 -5.42 -44.22 -0.77
N THR A 75 -5.90 -44.03 0.45
CA THR A 75 -6.10 -42.74 1.09
C THR A 75 -4.80 -41.96 0.97
N ALA A 76 -4.70 -41.12 -0.07
CA ALA A 76 -3.75 -40.02 -0.08
C ALA A 76 -4.01 -39.23 1.20
N GLY A 77 -2.95 -39.04 1.98
CA GLY A 77 -3.00 -38.29 3.22
C GLY A 77 -3.77 -37.00 2.98
N GLY A 78 -4.74 -36.73 3.86
CA GLY A 78 -5.43 -35.46 3.89
C GLY A 78 -4.36 -34.38 3.90
N MET A 79 -4.25 -33.67 2.77
CA MET A 79 -3.65 -32.36 2.77
C MET A 79 -4.55 -31.56 3.70
N GLU A 80 -4.11 -31.41 4.95
CA GLU A 80 -4.63 -30.39 5.84
C GLU A 80 -4.82 -29.12 5.00
N PRO A 81 -6.01 -28.50 5.00
CA PRO A 81 -6.20 -27.28 4.24
C PRO A 81 -5.13 -26.30 4.70
N ILE A 82 -4.24 -25.91 3.79
CA ILE A 82 -3.36 -24.77 4.01
C ILE A 82 -4.31 -23.61 4.23
N THR A 83 -4.57 -23.28 5.49
CA THR A 83 -5.25 -22.05 5.87
C THR A 83 -4.33 -20.95 5.39
N GLU A 84 -4.70 -20.37 4.26
CA GLU A 84 -3.99 -19.25 3.64
C GLU A 84 -3.84 -18.14 4.68
N THR A 85 -2.60 -17.77 5.01
CA THR A 85 -2.34 -16.67 5.93
C THR A 85 -2.78 -15.36 5.27
N ILE A 86 -3.64 -14.60 5.92
CA ILE A 86 -4.08 -13.28 5.44
C ILE A 86 -3.38 -12.22 6.29
N ARG A 87 -2.48 -11.44 5.69
CA ARG A 87 -1.76 -10.35 6.37
C ARG A 87 -2.61 -9.09 6.47
N ALA A 88 -3.42 -8.81 5.46
CA ALA A 88 -4.37 -7.71 5.48
C ALA A 88 -5.62 -8.05 4.68
N GLN A 89 -6.75 -7.44 5.03
CA GLN A 89 -8.02 -7.69 4.35
C GLN A 89 -8.90 -6.45 4.26
N GLY A 90 -9.70 -6.39 3.20
CA GLY A 90 -10.78 -5.44 3.01
C GLY A 90 -12.04 -6.19 2.58
N ILE A 91 -13.17 -5.93 3.24
CA ILE A 91 -14.42 -6.66 3.00
C ILE A 91 -15.43 -5.76 2.27
N THR A 92 -15.97 -6.26 1.16
CA THR A 92 -17.16 -5.71 0.49
C THR A 92 -18.35 -6.63 0.74
N GLU A 93 -19.54 -6.24 0.30
CA GLU A 93 -20.71 -7.14 0.31
C GLU A 93 -20.55 -8.31 -0.69
N GLU A 94 -19.70 -8.16 -1.71
CA GLU A 94 -19.57 -9.09 -2.83
C GLU A 94 -18.29 -9.92 -2.82
N GLY A 95 -17.37 -9.63 -1.90
CA GLY A 95 -16.07 -10.28 -1.86
C GLY A 95 -15.10 -9.75 -0.80
N MET A 96 -13.87 -10.23 -0.89
CA MET A 96 -12.79 -9.93 0.04
C MET A 96 -11.52 -9.63 -0.74
N LEU A 97 -10.94 -8.46 -0.47
CA LEU A 97 -9.58 -8.11 -0.82
C LEU A 97 -8.65 -8.71 0.25
N SER A 98 -7.60 -9.41 -0.16
CA SER A 98 -6.66 -10.10 0.75
C SER A 98 -5.22 -9.82 0.33
N VAL A 99 -4.35 -9.61 1.31
CA VAL A 99 -2.89 -9.58 1.16
C VAL A 99 -2.36 -10.89 1.73
N ILE A 100 -1.76 -11.70 0.88
CA ILE A 100 -1.35 -13.07 1.21
C ILE A 100 0.15 -13.20 0.98
N PRO A 101 0.91 -13.74 1.92
CA PRO A 101 2.34 -13.91 1.74
C PRO A 101 2.61 -15.04 0.74
N LEU A 102 3.52 -14.79 -0.20
CA LEU A 102 3.93 -15.78 -1.21
C LEU A 102 4.77 -16.91 -0.63
N MET A 103 5.42 -16.66 0.52
CA MET A 103 6.25 -17.60 1.26
C MET A 103 6.05 -17.38 2.76
N LYS A 104 6.66 -18.23 3.60
CA LYS A 104 6.68 -18.00 5.05
C LYS A 104 7.31 -16.64 5.36
N GLU A 105 6.57 -15.80 6.08
CA GLU A 105 7.03 -14.47 6.51
C GLU A 105 8.16 -14.58 7.54
N ASN A 106 9.02 -13.57 7.57
CA ASN A 106 9.94 -13.35 8.68
C ASN A 106 9.26 -12.46 9.72
N MET A 107 9.03 -13.01 10.92
CA MET A 107 8.35 -12.32 12.01
C MET A 107 9.27 -12.23 13.22
N GLN A 108 9.43 -11.00 13.73
CA GLN A 108 10.20 -10.71 14.94
C GLN A 108 9.55 -9.53 15.68
N GLN A 109 9.84 -9.37 16.97
CA GLN A 109 9.51 -8.13 17.66
C GLN A 109 10.46 -7.01 17.23
N LEU A 110 10.01 -5.75 17.29
CA LEU A 110 10.88 -4.60 17.05
C LEU A 110 12.04 -4.53 18.05
N GLY A 111 11.82 -4.91 19.31
CA GLY A 111 12.84 -5.01 20.34
C GLY A 111 13.33 -3.67 20.91
N ALA A 112 12.90 -2.55 20.33
CA ALA A 112 13.06 -1.21 20.88
C ALA A 112 11.94 -0.29 20.36
N PRO A 113 11.46 0.68 21.16
CA PRO A 113 10.46 1.62 20.70
C PRO A 113 10.99 2.48 19.56
N SER A 114 10.16 2.75 18.57
CA SER A 114 10.49 3.58 17.41
C SER A 114 9.31 4.44 16.97
N CYS A 115 9.52 5.25 15.93
CA CYS A 115 8.43 6.00 15.30
C CYS A 115 7.39 5.08 14.64
N PHE A 116 7.76 3.86 14.29
CA PHE A 116 6.90 2.89 13.63
C PHE A 116 6.07 2.04 14.60
N GLY A 117 6.45 1.96 15.88
CA GLY A 117 5.80 1.05 16.83
C GLY A 117 6.45 0.99 18.22
N LEU A 118 5.82 0.23 19.11
CA LEU A 118 6.37 -0.14 20.41
C LEU A 118 7.42 -1.25 20.26
N ASP A 119 8.28 -1.43 21.25
CA ASP A 119 9.25 -2.53 21.30
C ASP A 119 8.61 -3.91 21.20
N THR A 120 7.39 -4.06 21.70
CA THR A 120 6.61 -5.31 21.66
C THR A 120 5.91 -5.57 20.33
N ASP A 121 5.81 -4.58 19.44
CA ASP A 121 5.13 -4.74 18.16
C ASP A 121 5.92 -5.70 17.25
N LEU A 122 5.19 -6.39 16.38
CA LEU A 122 5.75 -7.30 15.40
C LEU A 122 6.20 -6.55 14.15
N SER A 123 7.41 -6.86 13.69
CA SER A 123 7.92 -6.60 12.35
C SER A 123 7.79 -7.86 11.52
N ILE A 124 6.98 -7.80 10.47
CA ILE A 124 6.63 -8.94 9.63
C ILE A 124 6.99 -8.62 8.19
N THR A 125 8.03 -9.27 7.68
CA THR A 125 8.59 -8.99 6.36
C THR A 125 8.37 -10.15 5.40
N GLY A 126 8.02 -9.84 4.15
CA GLY A 126 7.85 -10.83 3.10
C GLY A 126 7.48 -10.23 1.76
N ASP A 127 7.32 -11.12 0.78
CA ASP A 127 6.69 -10.81 -0.50
C ASP A 127 5.23 -11.24 -0.45
N TYR A 128 4.34 -10.40 -0.97
CA TYR A 128 2.90 -10.61 -0.89
C TYR A 128 2.22 -10.47 -2.24
N ILE A 129 1.12 -11.17 -2.38
CA ILE A 129 0.15 -10.92 -3.43
C ILE A 129 -1.09 -10.24 -2.86
N VAL A 130 -1.63 -9.28 -3.61
CA VAL A 130 -2.93 -8.70 -3.32
C VAL A 130 -3.93 -9.31 -4.28
N GLN A 131 -4.96 -9.96 -3.76
CA GLN A 131 -6.01 -10.56 -4.56
C GLN A 131 -7.39 -10.07 -4.12
N TYR A 132 -8.31 -9.96 -5.06
CA TYR A 132 -9.73 -9.78 -4.76
C TYR A 132 -10.48 -11.05 -5.14
N ARG A 133 -11.13 -11.66 -4.16
CA ARG A 133 -11.99 -12.82 -4.35
C ARG A 133 -13.44 -12.40 -4.21
N SER A 134 -14.16 -12.44 -5.32
CA SER A 134 -15.62 -12.30 -5.38
C SER A 134 -16.30 -13.66 -5.38
N LYS A 135 -17.64 -13.67 -5.38
CA LYS A 135 -18.43 -14.91 -5.57
C LYS A 135 -18.10 -15.65 -6.87
N ASN A 136 -17.71 -14.92 -7.92
CA ASN A 136 -17.62 -15.46 -9.28
C ASN A 136 -16.18 -15.60 -9.80
N ALA A 137 -15.23 -14.87 -9.23
CA ALA A 137 -13.86 -14.81 -9.73
C ALA A 137 -12.86 -14.40 -8.63
N THR A 138 -11.62 -14.85 -8.80
CA THR A 138 -10.45 -14.37 -8.05
C THR A 138 -9.54 -13.63 -9.02
N ASN A 139 -9.17 -12.40 -8.68
CA ASN A 139 -8.28 -11.57 -9.49
C ASN A 139 -7.05 -11.18 -8.66
N GLU A 140 -5.86 -11.44 -9.18
CA GLU A 140 -4.62 -10.89 -8.64
C GLU A 140 -4.48 -9.43 -9.08
N LEU A 141 -4.26 -8.53 -8.14
CA LEU A 141 -4.23 -7.08 -8.39
C LEU A 141 -2.81 -6.53 -8.37
N ALA A 142 -1.94 -7.06 -7.51
CA ALA A 142 -0.60 -6.54 -7.30
C ALA A 142 0.33 -7.57 -6.65
N THR A 143 1.64 -7.41 -6.86
CA THR A 143 2.68 -8.05 -6.05
C THR A 143 3.41 -6.98 -5.26
N LEU A 144 3.46 -7.13 -3.94
CA LEU A 144 4.19 -6.24 -3.02
C LEU A 144 5.47 -6.95 -2.59
N LYS A 145 6.63 -6.42 -2.99
CA LYS A 145 7.93 -7.03 -2.70
C LYS A 145 8.62 -6.37 -1.52
N ASP A 146 9.38 -7.15 -0.76
CA ASP A 146 10.15 -6.70 0.41
C ASP A 146 9.32 -5.84 1.38
N MET A 147 8.03 -6.17 1.51
CA MET A 147 7.10 -5.37 2.31
C MET A 147 7.28 -5.71 3.78
N THR A 148 7.27 -4.68 4.62
CA THR A 148 7.30 -4.84 6.08
C THR A 148 6.03 -4.29 6.69
N PHE A 149 5.32 -5.15 7.40
CA PHE A 149 4.21 -4.79 8.26
C PHE A 149 4.70 -4.57 9.69
N ILE A 150 4.31 -3.46 10.30
CA ILE A 150 4.54 -3.20 11.72
C ILE A 150 3.17 -3.16 12.42
N GLN A 151 2.91 -4.10 13.32
CA GLN A 151 1.60 -4.26 13.96
C GLN A 151 1.67 -4.82 15.39
N PRO A 152 0.71 -4.49 16.28
CA PRO A 152 0.73 -4.97 17.67
C PRO A 152 0.49 -6.47 17.86
N THR A 153 -0.28 -7.11 16.97
CA THR A 153 -0.62 -8.55 17.00
C THR A 153 -0.30 -9.18 15.65
N ASP A 154 -0.42 -10.50 15.49
CA ASP A 154 -0.27 -11.19 14.21
C ASP A 154 -1.56 -11.25 13.37
N ASP A 155 -2.65 -10.66 13.87
CA ASP A 155 -3.96 -10.61 13.20
C ASP A 155 -3.90 -9.88 11.83
N PRO A 156 -4.83 -10.19 10.91
CA PRO A 156 -4.92 -9.46 9.64
C PRO A 156 -5.21 -7.97 9.84
N VAL A 157 -4.40 -7.11 9.21
CA VAL A 157 -4.66 -5.67 9.15
C VAL A 157 -5.98 -5.41 8.43
N GLN A 158 -6.88 -4.67 9.07
CA GLN A 158 -8.10 -4.23 8.41
C GLN A 158 -7.80 -3.00 7.54
N MET A 159 -8.03 -3.11 6.24
CA MET A 159 -7.91 -1.98 5.32
C MET A 159 -9.00 -0.96 5.57
N ILE A 160 -8.67 0.32 5.40
CA ILE A 160 -9.66 1.40 5.54
C ILE A 160 -10.54 1.39 4.29
N ARG A 161 -11.82 1.05 4.45
CA ARG A 161 -12.81 1.13 3.38
C ARG A 161 -13.35 2.54 3.24
N LEU A 162 -13.28 3.07 2.03
CA LEU A 162 -13.67 4.42 1.64
C LEU A 162 -14.66 4.32 0.48
N SER A 163 -15.92 4.62 0.74
CA SER A 163 -16.97 4.51 -0.28
C SER A 163 -17.03 5.76 -1.17
N PHE A 164 -16.76 5.57 -2.46
CA PHE A 164 -17.00 6.53 -3.54
C PHE A 164 -18.33 6.21 -4.22
N HIS A 165 -18.80 7.10 -5.09
CA HIS A 165 -20.07 6.90 -5.82
C HIS A 165 -20.07 5.66 -6.73
N GLU A 166 -18.93 5.30 -7.31
CA GLU A 166 -18.80 4.22 -8.32
C GLU A 166 -17.99 3.02 -7.85
N ALA A 167 -17.29 3.15 -6.72
CA ALA A 167 -16.40 2.12 -6.20
C ALA A 167 -16.24 2.21 -4.68
N ASP A 168 -15.92 1.08 -4.06
CA ASP A 168 -15.30 1.08 -2.74
C ASP A 168 -13.78 1.09 -2.93
N VAL A 169 -13.11 2.03 -2.28
CA VAL A 169 -11.65 2.13 -2.25
C VAL A 169 -11.13 1.62 -0.91
N PHE A 170 -10.14 0.75 -0.94
CA PHE A 170 -9.47 0.17 0.22
C PHE A 170 -8.07 0.74 0.34
N ILE A 171 -7.77 1.33 1.49
CA ILE A 171 -6.43 1.82 1.82
C ILE A 171 -5.72 0.78 2.68
N LEU A 172 -4.60 0.28 2.16
CA LEU A 172 -3.66 -0.57 2.88
C LEU A 172 -2.54 0.30 3.44
N ALA A 173 -2.41 0.31 4.76
CA ALA A 173 -1.27 0.90 5.46
C ALA A 173 -0.49 -0.24 6.15
N PRO A 174 0.69 -0.64 5.63
CA PRO A 174 1.49 -1.70 6.25
C PRO A 174 1.98 -1.35 7.67
N GLN A 175 2.00 -0.05 7.98
CA GLN A 175 2.42 0.48 9.27
C GLN A 175 1.31 1.37 9.83
N TYR A 176 1.01 1.25 11.12
CA TYR A 176 -0.04 2.06 11.77
C TYR A 176 0.50 3.33 12.43
N ARG A 177 1.83 3.47 12.55
CA ARG A 177 2.53 4.64 13.09
C ARG A 177 3.70 4.99 12.20
N ASP A 178 4.01 6.28 12.18
CA ASP A 178 5.23 6.84 11.64
C ASP A 178 5.38 8.26 12.23
N CYS A 179 6.53 8.92 12.04
CA CYS A 179 6.71 10.33 12.44
C CYS A 179 6.65 11.31 11.25
N HIS A 180 6.77 10.85 10.01
CA HIS A 180 6.83 11.67 8.81
C HIS A 180 5.67 11.44 7.85
N GLY A 181 4.94 10.32 7.89
CA GLY A 181 3.90 9.97 6.93
C GLY A 181 3.64 8.47 6.91
N ILE A 182 2.39 8.07 7.10
CA ILE A 182 1.98 6.68 6.92
C ILE A 182 1.87 6.40 5.43
N GLU A 183 2.79 5.59 4.88
CA GLU A 183 2.73 5.15 3.49
C GLU A 183 1.50 4.25 3.26
N ILE A 184 0.85 4.44 2.12
CA ILE A 184 -0.37 3.73 1.75
C ILE A 184 -0.37 3.23 0.32
N TYR A 185 -1.07 2.12 0.11
CA TYR A 185 -1.50 1.61 -1.18
C TYR A 185 -3.02 1.70 -1.27
N ALA A 186 -3.56 1.84 -2.47
CA ALA A 186 -5.00 1.93 -2.69
C ALA A 186 -5.46 0.89 -3.73
N PHE A 187 -6.64 0.32 -3.47
CA PHE A 187 -7.30 -0.63 -4.36
C PHE A 187 -8.75 -0.24 -4.51
N ALA A 188 -9.28 -0.21 -5.73
CA ALA A 188 -10.70 0.03 -5.96
C ALA A 188 -11.42 -1.27 -6.30
N VAL A 189 -12.67 -1.38 -5.85
CA VAL A 189 -13.63 -2.38 -6.30
C VAL A 189 -14.84 -1.63 -6.85
N ASN A 190 -15.06 -1.75 -8.16
CA ASN A 190 -16.21 -1.15 -8.83
C ASN A 190 -17.52 -1.75 -8.27
N GLN A 191 -18.44 -0.90 -7.82
CA GLN A 191 -19.70 -1.35 -7.19
C GLN A 191 -20.68 -1.97 -8.20
N GLY A 192 -20.62 -1.57 -9.47
CA GLY A 192 -21.52 -2.08 -10.52
C GLY A 192 -21.04 -3.37 -11.17
N THR A 193 -19.72 -3.58 -11.29
CA THR A 193 -19.14 -4.73 -12.00
C THR A 193 -18.43 -5.73 -11.09
N GLY A 194 -18.08 -5.34 -9.86
CA GLY A 194 -17.23 -6.12 -8.98
C GLY A 194 -15.77 -6.25 -9.46
N HIS A 195 -15.39 -5.55 -10.54
CA HIS A 195 -14.02 -5.51 -11.01
C HIS A 195 -13.14 -4.74 -10.02
N ALA A 196 -12.00 -5.33 -9.66
CA ALA A 196 -11.06 -4.75 -8.71
C ALA A 196 -9.74 -4.41 -9.39
N VAL A 197 -9.13 -3.30 -8.98
CA VAL A 197 -7.88 -2.79 -9.55
C VAL A 197 -7.00 -2.16 -8.45
N GLN A 198 -5.68 -2.24 -8.60
CA GLN A 198 -4.78 -1.36 -7.85
C GLN A 198 -4.86 0.05 -8.43
N LEU A 199 -4.94 1.05 -7.55
CA LEU A 199 -4.90 2.45 -7.93
C LEU A 199 -3.49 3.01 -7.80
N GLN A 200 -3.11 3.85 -8.75
CA GLN A 200 -1.92 4.70 -8.65
C GLN A 200 -2.30 6.10 -8.20
N PHE A 201 -1.41 6.78 -7.49
CA PHE A 201 -1.55 8.18 -7.14
C PHE A 201 -0.80 9.03 -8.16
N GLN A 202 -1.53 9.93 -8.81
CA GLN A 202 -1.00 10.90 -9.74
C GLN A 202 -0.97 12.27 -9.10
N ASP A 203 0.23 12.68 -8.71
CA ASP A 203 0.55 14.05 -8.34
C ASP A 203 1.04 14.81 -9.59
N GLU A 204 1.30 16.11 -9.46
CA GLU A 204 1.57 17.05 -10.56
C GLU A 204 2.44 16.49 -11.72
N SER A 205 3.56 15.84 -11.39
CA SER A 205 4.44 15.22 -12.40
C SER A 205 4.86 13.78 -12.06
N LEU A 206 4.31 13.20 -11.01
CA LEU A 206 4.70 11.88 -10.50
C LEU A 206 3.50 10.95 -10.41
N ILE A 207 3.65 9.76 -10.96
CA ILE A 207 2.72 8.65 -10.76
C ILE A 207 3.43 7.61 -9.90
N SER A 208 2.79 7.23 -8.78
CA SER A 208 3.31 6.24 -7.84
C SER A 208 2.24 5.23 -7.47
N ASN A 209 2.65 4.01 -7.12
CA ASN A 209 1.74 3.02 -6.52
C ASN A 209 1.40 3.35 -5.06
N THR A 210 2.09 4.32 -4.47
CA THR A 210 1.93 4.73 -3.08
C THR A 210 1.65 6.22 -2.93
N SER A 211 1.02 6.56 -1.81
CA SER A 211 0.93 7.91 -1.27
C SER A 211 1.16 7.82 0.24
N TYR A 212 0.88 8.88 0.98
CA TYR A 212 0.99 8.88 2.44
C TYR A 212 -0.09 9.74 3.09
N TYR A 213 -0.31 9.59 4.39
CA TYR A 213 -1.10 10.54 5.18
C TYR A 213 -0.43 10.83 6.53
N ARG A 214 -0.83 11.93 7.16
CA ARG A 214 -0.26 12.38 8.43
C ARG A 214 -0.57 11.39 9.56
N PRO A 215 0.44 10.95 10.33
CA PRO A 215 0.20 10.14 11.53
C PRO A 215 -0.79 10.83 12.49
N GLY A 216 -1.79 10.08 12.95
CA GLY A 216 -2.88 10.59 13.80
C GLY A 216 -4.07 11.20 13.04
N SER A 217 -4.01 11.32 11.71
CA SER A 217 -5.17 11.62 10.87
C SER A 217 -5.78 10.33 10.30
N ILE A 218 -7.00 10.40 9.76
CA ILE A 218 -7.69 9.27 9.15
C ILE A 218 -8.08 9.64 7.72
N PRO A 219 -7.63 8.88 6.69
CA PRO A 219 -8.13 9.03 5.33
C PRO A 219 -9.66 8.97 5.27
N LEU A 220 -10.27 9.88 4.52
CA LEU A 220 -11.73 9.93 4.39
C LEU A 220 -12.16 10.34 2.99
N VAL A 221 -13.44 10.12 2.67
CA VAL A 221 -14.06 10.62 1.44
C VAL A 221 -14.92 11.83 1.75
N LYS A 222 -14.71 12.93 1.01
CA LYS A 222 -15.56 14.12 1.08
C LYS A 222 -15.83 14.62 -0.33
N ASN A 223 -17.10 14.85 -0.66
CA ASN A 223 -17.53 15.28 -2.00
C ASN A 223 -16.97 14.37 -3.12
N ASN A 224 -17.02 13.05 -2.91
CA ASN A 224 -16.49 12.03 -3.83
C ASN A 224 -14.98 12.18 -4.14
N ARG A 225 -14.21 12.75 -3.21
CA ARG A 225 -12.75 12.85 -3.26
C ARG A 225 -12.12 12.23 -2.03
N LEU A 226 -10.99 11.55 -2.23
CA LEU A 226 -10.13 11.13 -1.12
C LEU A 226 -9.50 12.36 -0.49
N VAL A 227 -9.54 12.46 0.83
CA VAL A 227 -8.90 13.51 1.62
C VAL A 227 -7.77 12.88 2.41
N LEU A 228 -6.54 13.29 2.14
CA LEU A 228 -5.35 12.93 2.90
C LEU A 228 -4.78 14.18 3.55
N GLU A 229 -4.64 14.17 4.88
CA GLU A 229 -3.83 15.19 5.56
C GLU A 229 -2.35 14.89 5.32
N SER A 230 -1.56 15.91 5.03
CA SER A 230 -0.12 15.79 4.83
C SER A 230 0.63 16.27 6.06
N THR A 231 1.74 15.63 6.37
CA THR A 231 2.80 16.18 7.22
C THR A 231 3.63 17.19 6.43
N GLU A 232 4.21 18.15 7.14
CA GLU A 232 5.38 18.83 6.61
C GLU A 232 6.54 17.82 6.61
N GLY A 233 7.10 17.51 5.45
CA GLY A 233 8.25 16.63 5.36
C GLY A 233 9.47 17.25 6.06
N PRO A 234 10.50 16.46 6.39
CA PRO A 234 11.74 16.99 6.96
C PRO A 234 12.37 17.99 5.97
N GLY A 235 12.51 19.25 6.40
CA GLY A 235 12.98 20.37 5.57
C GLY A 235 11.89 21.17 4.83
N GLY A 236 10.61 20.85 5.05
CA GLY A 236 9.46 21.56 4.50
C GLY A 236 8.75 22.51 5.48
N GLU A 237 9.19 22.55 6.74
CA GLU A 237 8.62 23.40 7.79
C GLU A 237 8.66 24.88 7.36
N GLY A 238 7.47 25.48 7.21
CA GLY A 238 7.33 26.85 6.75
C GLY A 238 7.47 27.07 5.23
N SER A 239 7.40 26.01 4.42
CA SER A 239 7.32 26.16 2.96
C SER A 239 6.02 26.87 2.57
N PRO A 240 6.07 27.97 1.78
CA PRO A 240 4.86 28.64 1.31
C PRO A 240 4.00 27.77 0.39
N ASN A 241 4.53 26.65 -0.09
CA ASN A 241 3.85 25.70 -0.97
C ASN A 241 3.36 24.44 -0.24
N TYR A 242 3.41 24.41 1.10
CA TYR A 242 2.87 23.30 1.87
C TYR A 242 1.35 23.18 1.66
N LYS A 243 0.92 22.01 1.18
CA LYS A 243 -0.49 21.64 1.04
C LYS A 243 -0.86 20.71 2.21
N PRO A 244 -1.45 21.24 3.30
CA PRO A 244 -1.79 20.44 4.49
C PRO A 244 -2.83 19.36 4.20
N ILE A 245 -3.60 19.54 3.13
CA ILE A 245 -4.61 18.61 2.67
C ILE A 245 -4.38 18.37 1.19
N ARG A 246 -4.32 17.09 0.80
CA ARG A 246 -4.36 16.65 -0.60
C ARG A 246 -5.70 16.01 -0.88
N LEU A 247 -6.36 16.47 -1.94
CA LEU A 247 -7.62 15.95 -2.41
C LEU A 247 -7.35 15.13 -3.67
N TYR A 248 -7.82 13.88 -3.72
CA TYR A 248 -7.71 13.08 -4.93
C TYR A 248 -9.08 12.75 -5.50
N GLN A 249 -9.23 12.97 -6.80
CA GLN A 249 -10.36 12.50 -7.58
C GLN A 249 -10.08 11.07 -8.06
N LEU A 250 -11.03 10.17 -7.83
CA LEU A 250 -10.96 8.84 -8.43
C LEU A 250 -11.26 8.94 -9.93
N ASP A 251 -10.37 8.35 -10.73
CA ASP A 251 -10.58 8.01 -12.13
C ASP A 251 -10.40 6.49 -12.25
N LEU A 252 -11.53 5.77 -12.18
CA LEU A 252 -11.54 4.32 -12.15
C LEU A 252 -11.21 3.70 -13.52
N GLU A 253 -11.51 4.39 -14.62
CA GLU A 253 -11.21 3.92 -15.97
C GLU A 253 -9.70 3.80 -16.20
N ASN A 254 -8.95 4.77 -15.69
CA ASN A 254 -7.48 4.78 -15.77
C ASN A 254 -6.79 4.17 -14.54
N ALA A 255 -7.56 3.72 -13.54
CA ALA A 255 -7.07 3.17 -12.27
C ALA A 255 -6.12 4.14 -11.53
N VAL A 256 -6.51 5.42 -11.46
CA VAL A 256 -5.71 6.46 -10.80
C VAL A 256 -6.53 7.31 -9.81
N MET A 257 -5.85 7.77 -8.77
CA MET A 257 -6.24 8.85 -7.88
C MET A 257 -5.50 10.11 -8.34
N ILE A 258 -6.22 11.06 -8.94
CA ILE A 258 -5.64 12.27 -9.52
C ILE A 258 -5.70 13.40 -8.49
N LEU A 259 -4.55 14.02 -8.18
CA LEU A 259 -4.50 15.18 -7.31
C LEU A 259 -5.38 16.30 -7.88
N ALA A 260 -6.46 16.61 -7.17
CA ALA A 260 -7.39 17.68 -7.48
C ALA A 260 -6.97 18.94 -6.74
N ASN A 261 -6.67 19.99 -7.49
CA ASN A 261 -6.44 21.33 -6.94
C ASN A 261 -7.74 21.99 -6.47
#